data_AF-A0A925CDY4-F1
#
_entry.id   AF-A0A925CDY4-F1
#
_cell.length_a   1.000
_cell.length_b   1.000
_cell.length_c   1.000
_cell.angle_alpha   90.00
_cell.angle_beta   90.00
_cell.angle_gamma   90.00
#
_symmetry.space_group_name_H-M   'P 1'
#
loop_
_entity.id
_entity.type
_entity.pdbx_description
1 polymer ?
#
loop_
_entity_poly.entity_id
_entity_poly.type
_entity_poly.pdbx_seq_one_letter_code
_entity_poly.pdbx_strand_id
1 'polypeptide(L)'
;METNRGYDVIAIGGGPGGALAAAMLKRYDPSLNVLVLEKERFPRDHIGESLLPGVCHVLNEVGVWDKVEAADFPVKLGASLTWGRNADSWEFDFYPVEDYRDEPRPGKFAGQRAATAFQVDRSIFDSILLDHAQSLGAEVRQEVQVEKVLREPDSDRIDGLVLSTGETVRARYYLDCSGRSGVLRRAMGVESWVPGELKNIAIYDYWQNAEWAVKIGVGGTRIQVRSLPWGWFWFIPLGPTRTSMGLVCPAEYYKKCGKRPEELYREAIELQPEIQKLIANATSEGKLTATNDWSHLSSRIAGENWFLVGEAAGFADPILSAGVNLTASSARDAAYSILELDRGVLNPAWLRARYDTRHRTAIDQHIRFAQYWYASNGCFTELQEHCRNIAKEGGLNLSPMEAWSWLAQGGFAHEQPGHAVLGSFEFNAAKRILANFDKEGRGVPAAIENNNVFELNLDESRPESVGFLDRGRIRLLDGFRRGERVLAVVGPNELVYFALSRSKDIVTIVQHIRERLQQTKLSYPQQELALHKAMAALESLVAEGWVTASMDRTKARVVNKGVSATIRSSQEGAAALKKRDEKARAENVMSATMASSSSSMML
;
A
#
# COMPACT_ATOMS: atom_id res chain seq x y z
N MET A 1 4.81 -8.61 44.44
CA MET A 1 4.83 -7.20 44.83
C MET A 1 4.11 -6.43 43.73
N GLU A 2 3.00 -5.77 44.03
CA GLU A 2 2.31 -4.90 43.07
C GLU A 2 3.16 -3.63 42.87
N THR A 3 3.87 -3.54 41.75
CA THR A 3 4.47 -2.29 41.30
C THR A 3 3.35 -1.42 40.73
N ASN A 4 2.81 -0.53 41.57
CA ASN A 4 1.73 0.41 41.24
C ASN A 4 2.20 1.55 40.31
N ARG A 5 2.91 1.23 39.22
CA ARG A 5 3.10 2.15 38.08
C ARG A 5 2.00 1.84 37.08
N GLY A 6 0.94 2.64 37.08
CA GLY A 6 -0.07 2.57 36.02
C GLY A 6 0.53 3.03 34.70
N TYR A 7 0.41 2.21 33.66
CA TYR A 7 0.76 2.62 32.30
C TYR A 7 -0.42 3.33 31.65
N ASP A 8 -0.13 4.19 30.68
CA ASP A 8 -1.17 4.76 29.83
C ASP A 8 -1.52 3.79 28.72
N VAL A 9 -0.51 3.18 28.13
CA VAL A 9 -0.65 2.21 27.03
C VAL A 9 0.28 1.02 27.25
N ILE A 10 -0.25 -0.20 27.07
CA ILE A 10 0.56 -1.41 26.93
C ILE A 10 0.39 -2.00 25.53
N ALA A 11 1.49 -2.17 24.81
CA ALA A 11 1.55 -2.89 23.55
C ALA A 11 2.10 -4.31 23.76
N ILE A 12 1.35 -5.31 23.29
CA ILE A 12 1.72 -6.73 23.35
C ILE A 12 2.38 -7.11 22.03
N GLY A 13 3.69 -7.36 22.02
CA GLY A 13 4.50 -7.67 20.85
C GLY A 13 5.42 -6.50 20.45
N GLY A 14 6.70 -6.78 20.22
CA GLY A 14 7.75 -5.80 19.87
C GLY A 14 8.11 -5.76 18.38
N GLY A 15 7.37 -6.46 17.52
CA GLY A 15 7.50 -6.33 16.06
C GLY A 15 7.06 -4.95 15.54
N PRO A 16 7.00 -4.75 14.20
CA PRO A 16 6.73 -3.43 13.61
C PRO A 16 5.46 -2.75 14.14
N GLY A 17 4.39 -3.51 14.41
CA GLY A 17 3.14 -2.96 14.94
C GLY A 17 3.30 -2.33 16.32
N GLY A 18 3.93 -3.04 17.27
CA GLY A 18 4.12 -2.54 18.64
C GLY A 18 5.19 -1.46 18.72
N ALA A 19 6.31 -1.65 18.03
CA ALA A 19 7.40 -0.68 18.00
C ALA A 19 6.96 0.65 17.37
N LEU A 20 6.29 0.63 16.21
CA LEU A 20 5.81 1.86 15.56
C LEU A 20 4.70 2.52 16.36
N ALA A 21 3.74 1.78 16.92
CA ALA A 21 2.68 2.38 17.72
C ALA A 21 3.24 3.06 18.98
N ALA A 22 4.14 2.39 19.70
CA ALA A 22 4.80 2.96 20.87
C ALA A 22 5.64 4.20 20.52
N ALA A 23 6.43 4.13 19.45
CA ALA A 23 7.22 5.25 18.98
C ALA A 23 6.34 6.45 18.55
N MET A 24 5.22 6.21 17.86
CA MET A 24 4.25 7.26 17.49
C MET A 24 3.61 7.92 18.71
N LEU A 25 3.17 7.12 19.70
CA LEU A 25 2.63 7.65 20.95
C LEU A 25 3.65 8.55 21.65
N LYS A 26 4.88 8.07 21.86
CA LYS A 26 5.95 8.84 22.51
C LYS A 26 6.36 10.07 21.71
N ARG A 27 6.33 10.01 20.38
CA ARG A 27 6.67 11.15 19.51
C ARG A 27 5.69 12.31 19.68
N TYR A 28 4.40 12.04 19.74
CA TYR A 28 3.37 13.08 19.79
C TYR A 28 2.89 13.41 21.20
N ASP A 29 3.15 12.52 22.16
CA ASP A 29 2.99 12.80 23.58
C ASP A 29 4.09 12.08 24.40
N PRO A 30 5.23 12.77 24.63
CA PRO A 30 6.33 12.22 25.42
C PRO A 30 5.97 11.92 26.88
N SER A 31 4.85 12.44 27.40
CA SER A 31 4.44 12.26 28.79
C SER A 31 3.78 10.90 29.06
N LEU A 32 3.29 10.23 28.02
CA LEU A 32 2.65 8.92 28.15
C LEU A 32 3.65 7.86 28.64
N ASN A 33 3.23 7.09 29.64
CA ASN A 33 3.87 5.89 30.12
C ASN A 33 3.47 4.72 29.22
N VAL A 34 4.33 4.39 28.26
CA VAL A 34 4.09 3.33 27.28
C VAL A 34 5.00 2.14 27.58
N LEU A 35 4.41 0.95 27.69
CA LEU A 35 5.13 -0.31 27.85
C LEU A 35 4.97 -1.19 26.61
N VAL A 36 6.06 -1.74 26.11
CA VAL A 36 6.09 -2.78 25.07
C VAL A 36 6.55 -4.08 25.71
N LEU A 37 5.72 -5.12 25.61
CA LEU A 37 6.01 -6.46 26.10
C LEU A 37 6.34 -7.37 24.92
N GLU A 38 7.56 -7.88 24.84
CA GLU A 38 8.01 -8.78 23.79
C GLU A 38 8.47 -10.10 24.40
N LYS A 39 7.99 -11.21 23.85
CA LYS A 39 8.24 -12.55 24.38
C LYS A 39 9.63 -13.09 23.98
N GLU A 40 10.19 -12.59 22.88
CA GLU A 40 11.48 -13.02 22.34
C GLU A 40 12.58 -12.01 22.67
N ARG A 41 13.84 -12.46 22.55
CA ARG A 41 15.01 -11.58 22.64
C ARG A 41 15.41 -11.12 21.25
N PHE A 42 15.61 -9.82 21.07
CA PHE A 42 16.05 -9.20 19.84
C PHE A 42 17.59 -9.15 19.78
N PRO A 43 18.19 -9.21 18.58
CA PRO A 43 17.55 -9.40 17.28
C PRO A 43 16.99 -10.83 17.12
N ARG A 44 15.85 -10.97 16.42
CA ARG A 44 15.22 -12.26 16.10
C ARG A 44 14.81 -12.34 14.63
N ASP A 45 14.98 -13.49 14.00
CA ASP A 45 14.48 -13.71 12.65
C ASP A 45 12.94 -13.65 12.62
N HIS A 46 12.38 -13.12 11.53
CA HIS A 46 10.95 -13.13 11.26
C HIS A 46 10.70 -13.01 9.76
N ILE A 47 9.74 -13.74 9.22
CA ILE A 47 9.41 -13.64 7.79
C ILE A 47 8.65 -12.35 7.45
N GLY A 48 8.79 -11.85 6.23
CA GLY A 48 8.11 -10.64 5.75
C GLY A 48 9.08 -9.50 5.50
N GLU A 49 10.03 -9.72 4.58
CA GLU A 49 11.17 -8.84 4.34
C GLU A 49 10.95 -7.79 3.24
N SER A 50 9.97 -7.99 2.36
CA SER A 50 9.75 -7.13 1.21
C SER A 50 8.79 -5.99 1.55
N LEU A 51 9.30 -4.77 1.74
CA LEU A 51 8.46 -3.63 2.14
C LEU A 51 7.75 -2.98 0.96
N LEU A 52 6.79 -2.12 1.25
CA LEU A 52 6.14 -1.23 0.29
C LEU A 52 6.44 0.24 0.64
N PRO A 53 6.44 1.17 -0.32
CA PRO A 53 6.84 2.56 -0.07
C PRO A 53 6.00 3.25 1.02
N GLY A 54 4.73 2.88 1.18
CA GLY A 54 3.87 3.34 2.29
C GLY A 54 4.50 3.18 3.68
N VAL A 55 5.25 2.09 3.92
CA VAL A 55 5.96 1.87 5.20
C VAL A 55 6.98 2.99 5.43
N CYS A 56 7.73 3.38 4.40
CA CYS A 56 8.78 4.40 4.48
C CYS A 56 8.24 5.77 4.90
N HIS A 57 7.01 6.12 4.52
CA HIS A 57 6.35 7.33 5.00
C HIS A 57 6.11 7.31 6.51
N VAL A 58 5.66 6.16 7.04
CA VAL A 58 5.48 5.98 8.50
C VAL A 58 6.83 6.04 9.22
N LEU A 59 7.88 5.44 8.65
CA LEU A 59 9.24 5.50 9.20
C LEU A 59 9.78 6.94 9.29
N ASN A 60 9.57 7.73 8.23
CA ASN A 60 9.93 9.14 8.22
C ASN A 60 9.09 9.94 9.22
N GLU A 61 7.78 9.69 9.26
CA GLU A 61 6.90 10.39 10.17
C GLU A 61 7.29 10.13 11.63
N VAL A 62 7.59 8.89 12.02
CA VAL A 62 7.98 8.57 13.40
C VAL A 62 9.41 9.03 13.73
N GLY A 63 10.22 9.28 12.70
CA GLY A 63 11.60 9.76 12.83
C GLY A 63 12.65 8.65 12.93
N VAL A 64 12.32 7.44 12.50
CA VAL A 64 13.27 6.31 12.46
C VAL A 64 13.94 6.14 11.09
N TRP A 65 13.48 6.88 10.08
CA TRP A 65 13.97 6.81 8.70
C TRP A 65 15.50 6.77 8.60
N ASP A 66 16.20 7.73 9.21
CA ASP A 66 17.67 7.84 9.09
C ASP A 66 18.38 6.58 9.59
N LYS A 67 17.85 5.92 10.65
CA LYS A 67 18.42 4.69 11.20
C LYS A 67 18.19 3.50 10.27
N VAL A 68 17.01 3.40 9.65
CA VAL A 68 16.68 2.34 8.68
C VAL A 68 17.45 2.52 7.38
N GLU A 69 17.54 3.75 6.89
CA GLU A 69 18.33 4.11 5.71
C GLU A 69 19.82 3.75 5.89
N ALA A 70 20.36 4.01 7.10
CA ALA A 70 21.75 3.70 7.45
C ALA A 70 22.04 2.21 7.61
N ALA A 71 21.01 1.36 7.73
CA ALA A 71 21.18 -0.11 7.77
C ALA A 71 21.53 -0.71 6.39
N ASP A 72 21.54 0.12 5.35
CA ASP A 72 21.96 -0.22 3.98
C ASP A 72 21.26 -1.44 3.38
N PHE A 73 19.98 -1.63 3.74
CA PHE A 73 19.14 -2.62 3.11
C PHE A 73 19.03 -2.41 1.59
N PRO A 74 18.92 -3.50 0.79
CA PRO A 74 18.64 -3.38 -0.64
C PRO A 74 17.41 -2.53 -0.92
N VAL A 75 17.54 -1.59 -1.85
CA VAL A 75 16.45 -0.71 -2.26
C VAL A 75 15.53 -1.50 -3.18
N LYS A 76 14.28 -1.69 -2.78
CA LYS A 76 13.25 -2.30 -3.60
C LYS A 76 12.65 -1.23 -4.50
N LEU A 77 12.96 -1.28 -5.79
CA LEU A 77 12.32 -0.46 -6.81
C LEU A 77 11.02 -1.07 -7.30
N GLY A 78 10.80 -2.38 -7.12
CA GLY A 78 9.69 -3.04 -7.77
C GLY A 78 9.67 -4.54 -7.59
N ALA A 79 8.99 -5.22 -8.51
CA ALA A 79 8.90 -6.67 -8.56
C ALA A 79 8.96 -7.18 -10.01
N SER A 80 9.61 -8.33 -10.20
CA SER A 80 9.56 -9.10 -11.45
C SER A 80 8.84 -10.41 -11.17
N LEU A 81 7.79 -10.70 -11.94
CA LEU A 81 6.90 -11.82 -11.71
C LEU A 81 6.83 -12.72 -12.94
N THR A 82 6.63 -14.01 -12.70
CA THR A 82 6.06 -14.94 -13.68
C THR A 82 4.80 -15.54 -13.05
N TRP A 83 3.68 -15.53 -13.77
CA TRP A 83 2.41 -16.08 -13.27
C TRP A 83 1.60 -16.71 -14.41
N GLY A 84 1.02 -17.89 -14.16
CA GLY A 84 0.21 -18.59 -15.14
C GLY A 84 0.94 -19.65 -15.97
N ARG A 85 0.19 -20.33 -16.84
CA ARG A 85 0.67 -21.49 -17.64
C ARG A 85 1.54 -21.10 -18.84
N ASN A 86 1.30 -19.95 -19.44
CA ASN A 86 2.14 -19.38 -20.50
C ASN A 86 2.99 -18.29 -19.83
N ALA A 87 4.23 -18.62 -19.51
CA ALA A 87 5.13 -17.90 -18.61
C ALA A 87 5.61 -16.54 -19.16
N ASP A 88 4.69 -15.63 -19.45
CA ASP A 88 5.04 -14.23 -19.65
C ASP A 88 5.57 -13.68 -18.32
N SER A 89 6.75 -13.08 -18.38
CA SER A 89 7.26 -12.29 -17.27
C SER A 89 6.73 -10.87 -17.38
N TRP A 90 6.33 -10.31 -16.24
CA TRP A 90 6.01 -8.89 -16.12
C TRP A 90 6.77 -8.28 -14.96
N GLU A 91 7.18 -7.04 -15.15
CA GLU A 91 7.90 -6.26 -14.15
C GLU A 91 7.12 -5.02 -13.84
N PHE A 92 7.13 -4.62 -12.58
CA PHE A 92 6.66 -3.30 -12.19
C PHE A 92 7.62 -2.58 -11.30
N ASP A 93 7.65 -1.26 -11.48
CA ASP A 93 8.48 -0.37 -10.70
C ASP A 93 7.61 0.66 -9.99
N PHE A 94 7.97 0.90 -8.75
CA PHE A 94 7.54 2.00 -7.91
C PHE A 94 8.10 3.34 -8.40
N TYR A 95 9.32 3.31 -8.94
CA TYR A 95 10.02 4.50 -9.43
C TYR A 95 10.66 4.20 -10.78
N PRO A 96 10.57 5.08 -11.80
CA PRO A 96 11.14 4.83 -13.12
C PRO A 96 12.64 4.54 -13.02
N VAL A 97 13.06 3.39 -13.53
CA VAL A 97 14.45 2.91 -13.43
C VAL A 97 15.41 3.86 -14.15
N GLU A 98 14.98 4.44 -15.26
CA GLU A 98 15.72 5.42 -16.04
C GLU A 98 15.94 6.76 -15.29
N ASP A 99 15.09 7.06 -14.30
CA ASP A 99 15.19 8.24 -13.45
C ASP A 99 15.97 7.95 -12.15
N TYR A 100 16.18 6.67 -11.80
CA TYR A 100 16.89 6.27 -10.58
C TYR A 100 18.37 6.69 -10.63
N ARG A 101 18.87 7.30 -9.56
CA ARG A 101 20.26 7.77 -9.46
C ARG A 101 20.88 7.28 -8.16
N ASP A 102 22.18 7.00 -8.20
CA ASP A 102 22.91 6.64 -7.00
C ASP A 102 23.04 7.86 -6.09
N GLU A 103 22.61 7.69 -4.84
CA GLU A 103 22.64 8.75 -3.82
C GLU A 103 23.36 8.22 -2.57
N PRO A 104 24.21 9.04 -1.91
CA PRO A 104 24.84 8.64 -0.65
C PRO A 104 23.80 8.27 0.40
N ARG A 105 24.09 7.24 1.21
CA ARG A 105 23.24 6.77 2.30
C ARG A 105 23.98 6.87 3.64
N PRO A 106 23.32 7.31 4.73
CA PRO A 106 21.92 7.73 4.79
C PRO A 106 21.67 9.11 4.16
N GLY A 107 20.43 9.36 3.75
CA GLY A 107 19.97 10.64 3.19
C GLY A 107 18.54 10.98 3.60
N LYS A 108 18.15 12.25 3.41
CA LYS A 108 16.81 12.74 3.80
C LYS A 108 15.72 12.06 2.99
N PHE A 109 14.57 11.80 3.62
CA PHE A 109 13.38 11.26 2.95
C PHE A 109 12.78 12.27 1.95
N ALA A 110 13.28 12.26 0.71
CA ALA A 110 12.87 13.12 -0.38
C ALA A 110 13.23 12.49 -1.73
N GLY A 111 12.60 12.96 -2.82
CA GLY A 111 12.89 12.46 -4.17
C GLY A 111 12.58 10.97 -4.32
N GLN A 112 13.51 10.21 -4.91
CA GLN A 112 13.34 8.77 -5.14
C GLN A 112 13.11 7.97 -3.85
N ARG A 113 13.66 8.41 -2.70
CA ARG A 113 13.48 7.75 -1.40
C ARG A 113 12.03 7.70 -0.93
N ALA A 114 11.25 8.73 -1.28
CA ALA A 114 9.82 8.76 -0.98
C ALA A 114 8.99 7.88 -1.92
N ALA A 115 9.63 7.30 -2.93
CA ALA A 115 9.03 6.53 -4.02
C ALA A 115 9.59 5.10 -4.10
N THR A 116 10.48 4.69 -3.20
CA THR A 116 11.06 3.35 -3.16
C THR A 116 10.84 2.71 -1.80
N ALA A 117 11.11 1.40 -1.70
CA ALA A 117 11.05 0.67 -0.45
C ALA A 117 12.36 -0.08 -0.19
N PHE A 118 12.38 -0.96 0.80
CA PHE A 118 13.52 -1.83 1.11
C PHE A 118 13.14 -3.31 1.10
N GLN A 119 14.11 -4.16 0.79
CA GLN A 119 14.12 -5.56 1.21
C GLN A 119 14.89 -5.62 2.54
N VAL A 120 14.25 -5.99 3.64
CA VAL A 120 14.84 -5.85 4.97
C VAL A 120 15.12 -7.20 5.62
N ASP A 121 16.30 -7.35 6.22
CA ASP A 121 16.49 -8.38 7.24
C ASP A 121 15.66 -7.98 8.48
N ARG A 122 14.59 -8.73 8.77
CA ARG A 122 13.67 -8.42 9.87
C ARG A 122 14.32 -8.46 11.25
N SER A 123 15.40 -9.20 11.43
CA SER A 123 16.13 -9.21 12.70
C SER A 123 16.78 -7.85 12.99
N ILE A 124 17.29 -7.19 11.95
CA ILE A 124 17.90 -5.86 12.02
C ILE A 124 16.79 -4.80 12.02
N PHE A 125 15.83 -4.90 11.12
CA PHE A 125 14.76 -3.92 10.96
C PHE A 125 13.89 -3.81 12.22
N ASP A 126 13.38 -4.93 12.76
CA ASP A 126 12.55 -4.90 13.97
C ASP A 126 13.34 -4.34 15.17
N SER A 127 14.64 -4.65 15.27
CA SER A 127 15.51 -4.11 16.32
C SER A 127 15.66 -2.60 16.21
N ILE A 128 15.91 -2.06 15.00
CA ILE A 128 15.98 -0.60 14.78
C ILE A 128 14.68 0.07 15.23
N LEU A 129 13.52 -0.51 14.92
CA LEU A 129 12.22 0.04 15.29
C LEU A 129 12.02 0.00 16.81
N LEU A 130 12.30 -1.14 17.45
CA LEU A 130 12.09 -1.33 18.88
C LEU A 130 13.04 -0.45 19.71
N ASP A 131 14.31 -0.41 19.33
CA ASP A 131 15.32 0.48 19.92
C ASP A 131 14.95 1.95 19.73
N HIS A 132 14.34 2.30 18.60
CA HIS A 132 13.84 3.67 18.40
C HIS A 132 12.69 4.01 19.34
N ALA A 133 11.71 3.12 19.50
CA ALA A 133 10.63 3.30 20.48
C ALA A 133 11.20 3.49 21.90
N GLN A 134 12.17 2.66 22.27
CA GLN A 134 12.88 2.79 23.55
C GLN A 134 13.62 4.13 23.67
N SER A 135 14.31 4.58 22.60
CA SER A 135 15.01 5.86 22.59
C SER A 135 14.10 7.08 22.72
N LEU A 136 12.81 6.94 22.38
CA LEU A 136 11.77 7.95 22.59
C LEU A 136 11.16 7.88 24.01
N GLY A 137 11.58 6.93 24.84
CA GLY A 137 11.16 6.78 26.23
C GLY A 137 9.99 5.82 26.45
N ALA A 138 9.72 4.90 25.52
CA ALA A 138 8.90 3.74 25.82
C ALA A 138 9.69 2.74 26.69
N GLU A 139 9.05 2.14 27.68
CA GLU A 139 9.63 1.02 28.42
C GLU A 139 9.49 -0.24 27.56
N VAL A 140 10.59 -0.94 27.30
CA VAL A 140 10.60 -2.18 26.53
C VAL A 140 11.07 -3.32 27.42
N ARG A 141 10.26 -4.37 27.53
CA ARG A 141 10.60 -5.59 28.26
C ARG A 141 10.58 -6.76 27.29
N GLN A 142 11.76 -7.27 26.97
CA GLN A 142 11.96 -8.47 26.17
C GLN A 142 11.98 -9.71 27.06
N GLU A 143 11.76 -10.88 26.46
CA GLU A 143 11.64 -12.17 27.19
C GLU A 143 10.51 -12.16 28.24
N VAL A 144 9.47 -11.35 28.01
CA VAL A 144 8.30 -11.22 28.88
C VAL A 144 7.04 -11.50 28.07
N GLN A 145 6.43 -12.66 28.33
CA GLN A 145 5.20 -13.08 27.67
C GLN A 145 3.98 -12.64 28.49
N VAL A 146 2.91 -12.23 27.80
CA VAL A 146 1.58 -12.09 28.41
C VAL A 146 0.93 -13.48 28.47
N GLU A 147 0.65 -13.94 29.68
CA GLU A 147 0.06 -15.27 29.92
C GLU A 147 -1.46 -15.21 30.07
N LYS A 148 -1.97 -14.13 30.68
CA LYS A 148 -3.41 -13.99 30.93
C LYS A 148 -3.86 -12.54 30.80
N VAL A 149 -5.01 -12.36 30.16
CA VAL A 149 -5.76 -11.08 30.13
C VAL A 149 -6.80 -11.11 31.25
N LEU A 150 -6.80 -10.08 32.09
CA LEU A 150 -7.77 -9.89 33.16
C LEU A 150 -8.91 -9.00 32.65
N ARG A 151 -10.13 -9.50 32.75
CA ARG A 151 -11.36 -8.76 32.48
C ARG A 151 -12.51 -9.32 33.32
N GLU A 152 -13.47 -8.49 33.67
CA GLU A 152 -14.77 -8.95 34.18
C GLU A 152 -15.52 -9.80 33.14
N PRO A 153 -16.33 -10.79 33.57
CA PRO A 153 -17.19 -11.54 32.67
C PRO A 153 -18.08 -10.61 31.83
N ASP A 154 -18.23 -10.91 30.54
CA ASP A 154 -19.02 -10.15 29.55
C ASP A 154 -18.60 -8.67 29.35
N SER A 155 -17.52 -8.21 29.99
CA SER A 155 -16.99 -6.87 29.83
C SER A 155 -16.13 -6.74 28.57
N ASP A 156 -16.33 -5.67 27.80
CA ASP A 156 -15.47 -5.34 26.66
C ASP A 156 -14.18 -4.61 27.07
N ARG A 157 -14.05 -4.32 28.36
CA ARG A 157 -12.91 -3.64 28.96
C ARG A 157 -11.86 -4.63 29.48
N ILE A 158 -10.58 -4.33 29.25
CA ILE A 158 -9.45 -5.03 29.86
C ILE A 158 -9.02 -4.31 31.15
N ASP A 159 -8.86 -5.07 32.22
CA ASP A 159 -8.47 -4.58 33.54
C ASP A 159 -6.97 -4.69 33.80
N GLY A 160 -6.29 -5.67 33.19
CA GLY A 160 -4.85 -5.89 33.37
C GLY A 160 -4.32 -7.10 32.60
N LEU A 161 -3.00 -7.28 32.64
CA LEU A 161 -2.30 -8.42 32.05
C LEU A 161 -1.43 -9.10 33.11
N VAL A 162 -1.50 -10.43 33.19
CA VAL A 162 -0.56 -11.25 33.96
C VAL A 162 0.58 -11.66 33.04
N LEU A 163 1.80 -11.38 33.48
CA LEU A 163 3.03 -11.66 32.75
C LEU A 163 3.64 -12.99 33.18
N SER A 164 4.51 -13.57 32.36
CA SER A 164 5.27 -14.78 32.67
C SER A 164 6.20 -14.66 33.87
N THR A 165 6.48 -13.43 34.30
CA THR A 165 7.21 -13.13 35.54
C THR A 165 6.34 -13.26 36.80
N GLY A 166 5.03 -13.48 36.65
CA GLY A 166 4.03 -13.42 37.72
C GLY A 166 3.58 -12.00 38.09
N GLU A 167 4.15 -10.96 37.48
CA GLU A 167 3.72 -9.58 37.64
C GLU A 167 2.36 -9.34 36.97
N THR A 168 1.51 -8.52 37.59
CA THR A 168 0.31 -7.98 36.94
C THR A 168 0.54 -6.51 36.62
N VAL A 169 0.37 -6.15 35.34
CA VAL A 169 0.47 -4.77 34.85
C VAL A 169 -0.89 -4.28 34.38
N ARG A 170 -1.13 -2.97 34.51
CA ARG A 170 -2.40 -2.33 34.14
C ARG A 170 -2.15 -1.09 33.30
N ALA A 171 -3.02 -0.86 32.33
CA ALA A 171 -3.03 0.33 31.50
C ALA A 171 -4.43 0.89 31.25
N ARG A 172 -4.47 2.15 30.81
CA ARG A 172 -5.70 2.79 30.31
C ARG A 172 -6.12 2.20 28.97
N TYR A 173 -5.16 1.95 28.06
CA TYR A 173 -5.37 1.35 26.73
C TYR A 173 -4.42 0.19 26.44
N TYR A 174 -4.87 -0.78 25.64
CA TYR A 174 -4.08 -1.96 25.26
C TYR A 174 -4.01 -2.14 23.74
N LEU A 175 -2.83 -2.42 23.21
CA LEU A 175 -2.63 -2.73 21.80
C LEU A 175 -2.22 -4.19 21.64
N ASP A 176 -2.99 -4.96 20.90
CA ASP A 176 -2.58 -6.30 20.48
C ASP A 176 -1.75 -6.19 19.19
N CYS A 177 -0.44 -6.21 19.37
CA CYS A 177 0.54 -6.24 18.30
C CYS A 177 1.23 -7.61 18.22
N SER A 178 0.61 -8.65 18.78
CA SER A 178 1.23 -9.98 18.98
C SER A 178 1.28 -10.83 17.70
N GLY A 179 0.96 -10.19 16.56
CA GLY A 179 0.81 -10.80 15.26
C GLY A 179 -0.20 -11.93 15.28
N ARG A 180 0.13 -13.03 14.60
CA ARG A 180 -0.72 -14.23 14.52
C ARG A 180 -1.12 -14.84 15.88
N SER A 181 -0.39 -14.56 16.96
CA SER A 181 -0.80 -14.99 18.30
C SER A 181 -2.11 -14.35 18.74
N GLY A 182 -2.47 -13.15 18.29
CA GLY A 182 -3.74 -12.48 18.61
C GLY A 182 -4.17 -12.64 20.06
N VAL A 183 -3.31 -12.27 21.00
CA VAL A 183 -3.47 -12.49 22.44
C VAL A 183 -4.78 -11.88 22.95
N LEU A 184 -5.04 -10.61 22.64
CA LEU A 184 -6.29 -9.95 23.03
C LEU A 184 -7.45 -10.43 22.16
N ARG A 185 -7.24 -10.61 20.86
CA ARG A 185 -8.29 -11.14 19.95
C ARG A 185 -8.93 -12.41 20.54
N ARG A 186 -8.10 -13.38 20.96
CA ARG A 186 -8.56 -14.63 21.55
C ARG A 186 -9.18 -14.43 22.95
N ALA A 187 -8.53 -13.64 23.81
CA ALA A 187 -9.00 -13.42 25.17
C ALA A 187 -10.35 -12.68 25.23
N MET A 188 -10.60 -11.79 24.27
CA MET A 188 -11.85 -11.04 24.14
C MET A 188 -12.94 -11.81 23.39
N GLY A 189 -12.68 -13.05 22.96
CA GLY A 189 -13.65 -13.87 22.22
C GLY A 189 -14.00 -13.31 20.84
N VAL A 190 -13.09 -12.56 20.22
CA VAL A 190 -13.30 -12.00 18.88
C VAL A 190 -13.23 -13.13 17.86
N GLU A 191 -14.36 -13.38 17.21
CA GLU A 191 -14.42 -14.34 16.11
C GLU A 191 -13.50 -13.93 14.96
N SER A 192 -12.96 -14.94 14.28
CA SER A 192 -12.14 -14.71 13.11
C SER A 192 -12.51 -15.70 12.02
N TRP A 193 -12.76 -15.17 10.83
CA TRP A 193 -13.05 -15.96 9.65
C TRP A 193 -11.77 -16.21 8.85
N VAL A 194 -11.66 -17.42 8.31
CA VAL A 194 -10.57 -17.86 7.43
C VAL A 194 -11.13 -18.00 6.01
N PRO A 195 -10.57 -17.29 5.02
CA PRO A 195 -10.99 -17.43 3.63
C PRO A 195 -10.77 -18.86 3.13
N GLY A 196 -11.83 -19.51 2.65
CA GLY A 196 -11.82 -20.94 2.33
C GLY A 196 -10.78 -21.34 1.29
N GLU A 197 -10.51 -20.43 0.34
CA GLU A 197 -9.66 -20.60 -0.83
C GLU A 197 -8.19 -20.21 -0.58
N LEU A 198 -7.87 -19.50 0.52
CA LEU A 198 -6.51 -19.05 0.84
C LEU A 198 -5.81 -19.93 1.89
N LYS A 199 -6.05 -21.23 1.83
CA LYS A 199 -5.44 -22.21 2.74
C LYS A 199 -4.07 -22.62 2.21
N ASN A 200 -3.10 -21.74 2.37
CA ASN A 200 -1.74 -21.92 1.88
C ASN A 200 -0.77 -22.27 3.01
N ILE A 201 0.34 -22.90 2.66
CA ILE A 201 1.52 -23.05 3.51
C ILE A 201 2.71 -22.38 2.83
N ALA A 202 3.71 -22.03 3.63
CA ALA A 202 4.98 -21.53 3.14
C ALA A 202 6.10 -22.39 3.69
N ILE A 203 7.07 -22.73 2.84
CA ILE A 203 8.29 -23.47 3.19
C ILE A 203 9.47 -22.62 2.73
N TYR A 204 10.31 -22.17 3.65
CA TYR A 204 11.34 -21.18 3.33
C TYR A 204 12.63 -21.37 4.09
N ASP A 205 13.70 -20.82 3.53
CA ASP A 205 15.04 -20.84 4.09
C ASP A 205 15.81 -19.58 3.67
N TYR A 206 16.93 -19.34 4.34
CA TYR A 206 17.85 -18.28 4.01
C TYR A 206 19.10 -18.86 3.36
N TRP A 207 19.64 -18.15 2.38
CA TRP A 207 20.80 -18.55 1.60
C TRP A 207 21.86 -17.47 1.68
N GLN A 208 23.12 -17.89 1.85
CA GLN A 208 24.28 -17.02 1.83
C GLN A 208 24.95 -17.07 0.46
N ASN A 209 25.41 -15.91 -0.02
CA ASN A 209 26.14 -15.72 -1.27
C ASN A 209 25.36 -16.09 -2.54
N ALA A 210 24.04 -15.88 -2.54
CA ALA A 210 23.24 -15.91 -3.76
C ALA A 210 23.39 -14.60 -4.53
N GLU A 211 23.54 -14.69 -5.85
CA GLU A 211 23.56 -13.50 -6.72
C GLU A 211 22.19 -12.83 -6.76
N TRP A 212 22.19 -11.51 -6.90
CA TRP A 212 20.94 -10.77 -7.10
C TRP A 212 20.43 -10.99 -8.52
N ALA A 213 19.15 -11.31 -8.65
CA ALA A 213 18.48 -11.47 -9.94
C ALA A 213 18.57 -10.20 -10.80
N VAL A 214 18.46 -9.04 -10.17
CA VAL A 214 18.49 -7.72 -10.82
C VAL A 214 19.29 -6.76 -9.94
N LYS A 215 20.21 -6.01 -10.53
CA LYS A 215 20.98 -4.92 -9.90
C LYS A 215 20.67 -3.61 -10.65
N ILE A 216 20.12 -2.62 -9.95
CA ILE A 216 19.76 -1.30 -10.49
C ILE A 216 20.55 -0.26 -9.70
N GLY A 217 21.47 0.44 -10.38
CA GLY A 217 22.40 1.35 -9.71
C GLY A 217 23.14 0.67 -8.55
N VAL A 218 23.36 1.43 -7.48
CA VAL A 218 23.95 0.96 -6.23
C VAL A 218 22.84 0.51 -5.27
N GLY A 219 22.79 -0.80 -5.01
CA GLY A 219 21.90 -1.38 -3.99
C GLY A 219 20.43 -1.52 -4.40
N GLY A 220 20.02 -1.05 -5.58
CA GLY A 220 18.66 -1.20 -6.11
C GLY A 220 18.37 -2.58 -6.70
N THR A 221 17.14 -3.07 -6.54
CA THR A 221 16.70 -4.38 -7.01
C THR A 221 15.18 -4.51 -7.11
N ARG A 222 14.71 -5.68 -7.55
CA ARG A 222 13.29 -6.10 -7.58
C ARG A 222 13.12 -7.42 -6.84
N ILE A 223 12.03 -7.57 -6.09
CA ILE A 223 11.64 -8.91 -5.60
C ILE A 223 11.31 -9.81 -6.80
N GLN A 224 11.70 -11.07 -6.73
CA GLN A 224 11.30 -12.05 -7.73
C GLN A 224 10.15 -12.90 -7.19
N VAL A 225 9.07 -13.00 -7.97
CA VAL A 225 7.94 -13.91 -7.72
C VAL A 225 7.87 -14.86 -8.91
N ARG A 226 7.87 -16.17 -8.66
CA ARG A 226 7.94 -17.18 -9.72
C ARG A 226 6.85 -18.21 -9.57
N SER A 227 5.96 -18.32 -10.55
CA SER A 227 4.93 -19.34 -10.55
C SER A 227 5.51 -20.73 -10.69
N LEU A 228 4.86 -21.67 -10.02
CA LEU A 228 5.06 -23.10 -10.14
C LEU A 228 3.71 -23.73 -10.51
N PRO A 229 3.68 -24.95 -11.09
CA PRO A 229 2.42 -25.60 -11.47
C PRO A 229 1.41 -25.78 -10.33
N TRP A 230 1.86 -25.70 -9.09
CA TRP A 230 1.10 -26.00 -7.87
C TRP A 230 1.30 -24.94 -6.77
N GLY A 231 1.91 -23.80 -7.09
CA GLY A 231 2.27 -22.79 -6.10
C GLY A 231 3.09 -21.66 -6.71
N TRP A 232 3.92 -21.01 -5.90
CA TRP A 232 4.86 -20.01 -6.36
C TRP A 232 6.03 -19.86 -5.40
N PHE A 233 7.08 -19.21 -5.87
CA PHE A 233 8.36 -19.08 -5.20
C PHE A 233 8.75 -17.61 -5.10
N TRP A 234 9.20 -17.16 -3.93
CA TRP A 234 9.82 -15.84 -3.77
C TRP A 234 11.33 -15.96 -3.70
N PHE A 235 12.00 -14.91 -4.17
CA PHE A 235 13.43 -14.70 -3.99
C PHE A 235 13.67 -13.22 -3.65
N ILE A 236 14.18 -12.98 -2.44
CA ILE A 236 14.30 -11.66 -1.84
C ILE A 236 15.76 -11.46 -1.36
N PRO A 237 16.57 -10.64 -2.04
CA PRO A 237 17.89 -10.27 -1.50
C PRO A 237 17.71 -9.39 -0.26
N LEU A 238 18.32 -9.76 0.87
CA LEU A 238 18.24 -9.05 2.15
C LEU A 238 19.46 -8.18 2.45
N GLY A 239 20.54 -8.41 1.71
CA GLY A 239 21.79 -7.69 1.83
C GLY A 239 22.83 -8.18 0.81
N PRO A 240 24.12 -7.92 1.04
CA PRO A 240 25.19 -8.31 0.12
C PRO A 240 25.32 -9.82 -0.06
N THR A 241 25.00 -10.61 0.99
CA THR A 241 25.19 -12.07 0.97
C THR A 241 23.90 -12.84 1.27
N ARG A 242 23.04 -12.34 2.16
CA ARG A 242 21.85 -13.07 2.63
C ARG A 242 20.66 -12.85 1.70
N THR A 243 20.00 -13.95 1.32
CA THR A 243 18.81 -13.96 0.47
C THR A 243 17.75 -14.87 1.09
N SER A 244 16.52 -14.39 1.16
CA SER A 244 15.35 -15.16 1.57
C SER A 244 14.70 -15.83 0.37
N MET A 245 14.45 -17.12 0.49
CA MET A 245 13.89 -17.96 -0.55
C MET A 245 12.77 -18.81 0.04
N GLY A 246 11.61 -18.83 -0.62
CA GLY A 246 10.49 -19.58 -0.08
C GLY A 246 9.45 -19.95 -1.10
N LEU A 247 8.83 -21.08 -0.82
CA LEU A 247 7.78 -21.69 -1.59
C LEU A 247 6.45 -21.47 -0.88
N VAL A 248 5.43 -21.04 -1.62
CA VAL A 248 4.04 -21.02 -1.19
C VAL A 248 3.22 -21.98 -2.04
N CYS A 249 2.42 -22.84 -1.40
CA CYS A 249 1.50 -23.72 -2.10
C CYS A 249 0.23 -24.00 -1.27
N PRO A 250 -0.85 -24.47 -1.90
CA PRO A 250 -2.06 -24.88 -1.18
C PRO A 250 -1.76 -26.00 -0.18
N ALA A 251 -2.28 -25.89 1.03
CA ALA A 251 -2.11 -26.87 2.09
C ALA A 251 -2.65 -28.26 1.68
N GLU A 252 -3.71 -28.29 0.87
CA GLU A 252 -4.27 -29.54 0.34
C GLU A 252 -3.34 -30.21 -0.69
N TYR A 253 -2.64 -29.42 -1.51
CA TYR A 253 -1.64 -29.95 -2.43
C TYR A 253 -0.48 -30.59 -1.65
N TYR A 254 0.06 -29.90 -0.64
CA TYR A 254 1.11 -30.43 0.22
C TYR A 254 0.69 -31.75 0.89
N LYS A 255 -0.53 -31.82 1.44
CA LYS A 255 -1.06 -33.06 2.04
C LYS A 255 -1.16 -34.22 1.05
N LYS A 256 -1.57 -33.96 -0.21
CA LYS A 256 -1.76 -34.99 -1.23
C LYS A 256 -0.45 -35.45 -1.87
N CYS A 257 0.56 -34.58 -1.98
CA CYS A 257 1.80 -34.91 -2.67
C CYS A 257 2.67 -35.94 -1.91
N GLY A 258 2.49 -36.06 -0.58
CA GLY A 258 3.20 -37.05 0.25
C GLY A 258 4.70 -36.78 0.44
N LYS A 259 5.19 -35.61 0.03
CA LYS A 259 6.60 -35.21 0.09
C LYS A 259 6.92 -34.53 1.43
N ARG A 260 8.17 -34.65 1.88
CA ARG A 260 8.69 -33.85 3.01
C ARG A 260 8.90 -32.40 2.59
N PRO A 261 8.87 -31.41 3.51
CA PRO A 261 9.09 -30.00 3.18
C PRO A 261 10.38 -29.76 2.37
N GLU A 262 11.47 -30.44 2.72
CA GLU A 262 12.78 -30.31 2.08
C GLU A 262 12.77 -30.81 0.64
N GLU A 263 12.00 -31.87 0.36
CA GLU A 263 11.87 -32.46 -0.98
C GLU A 263 11.07 -31.52 -1.88
N LEU A 264 9.94 -31.01 -1.38
CA LEU A 264 9.09 -30.10 -2.13
C LEU A 264 9.76 -28.74 -2.38
N TYR A 265 10.51 -28.23 -1.39
CA TYR A 265 11.31 -27.02 -1.54
C TYR A 265 12.43 -27.19 -2.58
N ARG A 266 13.14 -28.33 -2.59
CA ARG A 266 14.16 -28.61 -3.59
C ARG A 266 13.57 -28.72 -5.00
N GLU A 267 12.45 -29.42 -5.14
CA GLU A 267 11.75 -29.54 -6.43
C GLU A 267 11.29 -28.17 -6.95
N ALA A 268 10.81 -27.29 -6.07
CA ALA A 268 10.47 -25.92 -6.44
C ALA A 268 11.67 -25.16 -7.04
N ILE A 269 12.87 -25.33 -6.47
CA ILE A 269 14.11 -24.75 -7.00
C ILE A 269 14.49 -25.42 -8.34
N GLU A 270 14.37 -26.74 -8.45
CA GLU A 270 14.67 -27.51 -9.67
C GLU A 270 13.80 -27.07 -10.87
N LEU A 271 12.57 -26.63 -10.60
CA LEU A 271 11.65 -26.08 -11.60
C LEU A 271 11.96 -24.63 -12.01
N GLN A 272 12.97 -24.00 -11.42
CA GLN A 272 13.34 -22.60 -11.66
C GLN A 272 14.81 -22.48 -12.10
N PRO A 273 15.13 -22.70 -13.39
CA PRO A 273 16.51 -22.63 -13.90
C PRO A 273 17.20 -21.29 -13.66
N GLU A 274 16.46 -20.18 -13.71
CA GLU A 274 17.02 -18.85 -13.42
C GLU A 274 17.42 -18.72 -11.93
N ILE A 275 16.63 -19.27 -11.02
CA ILE A 275 16.98 -19.28 -9.59
C ILE A 275 18.19 -20.18 -9.33
N GLN A 276 18.29 -21.34 -9.99
CA GLN A 276 19.45 -22.22 -9.88
C GLN A 276 20.77 -21.53 -10.25
N LYS A 277 20.76 -20.71 -11.31
CA LYS A 277 21.94 -19.91 -11.70
C LYS A 277 22.35 -18.94 -10.58
N LEU A 278 21.38 -18.27 -9.95
CA LEU A 278 21.64 -17.30 -8.88
C LEU A 278 22.23 -17.96 -7.62
N ILE A 279 21.86 -19.20 -7.35
CA ILE A 279 22.31 -19.94 -6.16
C ILE A 279 23.47 -20.89 -6.43
N ALA A 280 24.08 -20.88 -7.62
CA ALA A 280 25.13 -21.83 -8.01
C ALA A 280 26.34 -21.82 -7.05
N ASN A 281 26.65 -20.66 -6.46
CA ASN A 281 27.72 -20.48 -5.46
C ASN A 281 27.18 -20.21 -4.04
N ALA A 282 25.87 -20.36 -3.84
CA ALA A 282 25.21 -20.03 -2.60
C ALA A 282 25.08 -21.26 -1.69
N THR A 283 25.00 -21.01 -0.39
CA THR A 283 24.81 -22.05 0.63
C THR A 283 23.58 -21.75 1.45
N SER A 284 22.66 -22.72 1.51
CA SER A 284 21.53 -22.74 2.45
C SER A 284 22.03 -22.64 3.90
N GLU A 285 21.32 -21.87 4.73
CA GLU A 285 21.53 -21.82 6.18
C GLU A 285 21.04 -23.09 6.89
N GLY A 286 20.33 -23.98 6.18
CA GLY A 286 19.88 -25.27 6.67
C GLY A 286 18.75 -25.18 7.71
N LYS A 287 18.04 -24.05 7.77
CA LYS A 287 16.98 -23.79 8.76
C LYS A 287 15.61 -23.71 8.08
N LEU A 288 15.29 -24.72 7.27
CA LEU A 288 14.04 -24.79 6.54
C LEU A 288 12.85 -24.71 7.52
N THR A 289 12.02 -23.69 7.34
CA THR A 289 10.86 -23.42 8.19
C THR A 289 9.58 -23.61 7.39
N ALA A 290 8.60 -24.28 7.98
CA ALA A 290 7.27 -24.44 7.40
C ALA A 290 6.22 -23.71 8.24
N THR A 291 5.33 -22.96 7.59
CA THR A 291 4.22 -22.27 8.26
C THR A 291 2.90 -23.00 8.04
N ASN A 292 1.97 -22.79 8.96
CA ASN A 292 0.55 -23.15 8.77
C ASN A 292 -0.20 -21.98 8.10
N ASP A 293 -1.46 -22.22 7.74
CA ASP A 293 -2.38 -21.23 7.16
C ASP A 293 -2.44 -19.94 7.99
N TRP A 294 -2.20 -18.80 7.34
CA TRP A 294 -2.10 -17.46 7.95
C TRP A 294 -3.34 -16.60 7.73
N SER A 295 -4.18 -16.98 6.76
CA SER A 295 -5.23 -16.14 6.21
C SER A 295 -6.37 -16.00 7.21
N HIS A 296 -6.64 -14.80 7.69
CA HIS A 296 -7.78 -14.57 8.57
C HIS A 296 -8.18 -13.10 8.63
N LEU A 297 -9.42 -12.85 9.02
CA LEU A 297 -9.93 -11.53 9.35
C LEU A 297 -10.75 -11.61 10.63
N SER A 298 -10.51 -10.70 11.57
CA SER A 298 -11.29 -10.61 12.80
C SER A 298 -12.63 -9.92 12.55
N SER A 299 -13.67 -10.34 13.28
CA SER A 299 -15.03 -9.79 13.19
C SER A 299 -15.18 -8.38 13.78
N ARG A 300 -14.17 -7.95 14.54
CA ARG A 300 -13.94 -6.58 15.04
C ARG A 300 -12.47 -6.46 15.47
N ILE A 301 -11.93 -5.25 15.44
CA ILE A 301 -10.52 -4.97 15.73
C ILE A 301 -10.32 -3.81 16.70
N ALA A 302 -11.41 -3.26 17.24
CA ALA A 302 -11.40 -2.31 18.35
C ALA A 302 -12.42 -2.74 19.42
N GLY A 303 -12.12 -2.40 20.67
CA GLY A 303 -13.04 -2.49 21.79
C GLY A 303 -12.92 -1.31 22.71
N GLU A 304 -13.55 -1.37 23.88
CA GLU A 304 -13.69 -0.23 24.79
C GLU A 304 -12.36 0.49 25.05
N ASN A 305 -11.32 -0.28 25.40
CA ASN A 305 -9.98 0.22 25.68
C ASN A 305 -8.86 -0.58 25.01
N TRP A 306 -9.14 -1.27 23.91
CA TRP A 306 -8.14 -2.04 23.19
C TRP A 306 -8.30 -1.99 21.67
N PHE A 307 -7.19 -2.20 20.96
CA PHE A 307 -7.13 -2.26 19.50
C PHE A 307 -6.27 -3.44 19.04
N LEU A 308 -6.66 -4.11 17.96
CA LEU A 308 -5.83 -5.09 17.26
C LEU A 308 -5.05 -4.39 16.16
N VAL A 309 -3.74 -4.63 16.10
CA VAL A 309 -2.81 -3.95 15.19
C VAL A 309 -2.07 -4.99 14.34
N GLY A 310 -1.94 -4.71 13.04
CA GLY A 310 -1.28 -5.60 12.09
C GLY A 310 -1.91 -6.99 12.02
N GLU A 311 -1.08 -8.03 11.99
CA GLU A 311 -1.54 -9.42 11.84
C GLU A 311 -2.45 -9.93 12.98
N ALA A 312 -2.52 -9.25 14.13
CA ALA A 312 -3.49 -9.59 15.16
C ALA A 312 -4.94 -9.28 14.73
N ALA A 313 -5.12 -8.30 13.85
CA ALA A 313 -6.41 -7.93 13.26
C ALA A 313 -6.80 -8.86 12.11
N GLY A 314 -5.84 -9.20 11.26
CA GLY A 314 -6.01 -10.08 10.11
C GLY A 314 -4.79 -10.07 9.19
N PHE A 315 -4.71 -11.06 8.33
CA PHE A 315 -3.67 -11.21 7.31
C PHE A 315 -4.24 -11.95 6.11
N ALA A 316 -3.85 -11.56 4.90
CA ALA A 316 -4.34 -12.19 3.68
C ALA A 316 -3.36 -13.24 3.15
N ASP A 317 -2.29 -12.80 2.50
CA ASP A 317 -1.31 -13.65 1.84
C ASP A 317 -0.02 -12.84 1.60
N PRO A 318 1.17 -13.46 1.61
CA PRO A 318 2.43 -12.76 1.33
C PRO A 318 2.54 -12.20 -0.09
N ILE A 319 1.66 -12.57 -1.02
CA ILE A 319 1.61 -11.97 -2.35
C ILE A 319 1.45 -10.45 -2.28
N LEU A 320 2.23 -9.72 -3.09
CA LEU A 320 2.39 -8.26 -3.09
C LEU A 320 2.93 -7.62 -1.81
N SER A 321 3.29 -8.41 -0.80
CA SER A 321 4.03 -7.93 0.38
C SER A 321 3.30 -6.84 1.20
N ALA A 322 1.97 -6.93 1.30
CA ALA A 322 1.17 -5.92 2.00
C ALA A 322 1.23 -5.96 3.54
N GLY A 323 1.71 -7.06 4.15
CA GLY A 323 1.61 -7.31 5.59
C GLY A 323 2.22 -6.22 6.48
N VAL A 324 3.48 -5.83 6.24
CA VAL A 324 4.15 -4.77 7.02
C VAL A 324 3.52 -3.40 6.74
N ASN A 325 3.02 -3.17 5.53
CA ASN A 325 2.34 -1.94 5.16
C ASN A 325 1.02 -1.76 5.92
N LEU A 326 0.18 -2.79 5.96
CA LEU A 326 -1.05 -2.82 6.77
C LEU A 326 -0.75 -2.69 8.28
N THR A 327 0.35 -3.29 8.74
CA THR A 327 0.81 -3.21 10.13
C THR A 327 1.26 -1.80 10.50
N ALA A 328 2.09 -1.15 9.68
CA ALA A 328 2.55 0.22 9.92
C ALA A 328 1.38 1.21 9.91
N SER A 329 0.45 1.04 8.96
CA SER A 329 -0.75 1.86 8.84
C SER A 329 -1.65 1.77 10.08
N SER A 330 -1.98 0.55 10.50
CA SER A 330 -2.81 0.31 11.68
C SER A 330 -2.11 0.74 12.98
N ALA A 331 -0.80 0.58 13.10
CA ALA A 331 -0.03 1.05 14.25
C ALA A 331 -0.09 2.58 14.40
N ARG A 332 0.09 3.30 13.28
CA ARG A 332 -0.03 4.77 13.22
C ARG A 332 -1.43 5.23 13.61
N ASP A 333 -2.46 4.63 13.02
CA ASP A 333 -3.86 4.99 13.27
C ASP A 333 -4.28 4.67 14.73
N ALA A 334 -3.90 3.50 15.26
CA ALA A 334 -4.20 3.12 16.63
C ALA A 334 -3.57 4.10 17.65
N ALA A 335 -2.31 4.50 17.41
CA ALA A 335 -1.64 5.51 18.23
C ALA A 335 -2.39 6.85 18.23
N TYR A 336 -2.80 7.33 17.05
CA TYR A 336 -3.57 8.57 16.91
C TYR A 336 -4.95 8.49 17.57
N SER A 337 -5.61 7.35 17.43
CA SER A 337 -6.91 7.09 18.05
C SER A 337 -6.79 7.12 19.58
N ILE A 338 -5.74 6.52 20.16
CA ILE A 338 -5.45 6.61 21.59
C ILE A 338 -5.16 8.06 22.01
N LEU A 339 -4.35 8.80 21.26
CA LEU A 339 -4.06 10.20 21.57
C LEU A 339 -5.33 11.07 21.59
N GLU A 340 -6.28 10.84 20.69
CA GLU A 340 -7.55 11.58 20.71
C GLU A 340 -8.53 11.08 21.79
N LEU A 341 -8.52 9.79 22.11
CA LEU A 341 -9.26 9.25 23.25
C LEU A 341 -8.78 9.84 24.57
N ASP A 342 -7.46 9.95 24.74
CA ASP A 342 -6.83 10.54 25.93
C ASP A 342 -7.18 12.03 26.10
N ARG A 343 -7.18 12.77 24.99
CA ARG A 343 -7.61 14.19 24.97
C ARG A 343 -9.10 14.38 25.25
N GLY A 344 -9.93 13.37 25.00
CA GLY A 344 -11.37 13.43 25.21
C GLY A 344 -12.14 14.41 24.31
N VAL A 345 -11.55 14.83 23.18
CA VAL A 345 -12.14 15.83 22.27
C VAL A 345 -13.11 15.20 21.28
N LEU A 346 -12.78 14.03 20.75
CA LEU A 346 -13.59 13.33 19.75
C LEU A 346 -14.44 12.23 20.38
N ASN A 347 -15.56 11.92 19.73
CA ASN A 347 -16.45 10.86 20.19
C ASN A 347 -15.72 9.49 20.20
N PRO A 348 -15.62 8.81 21.37
CA PRO A 348 -14.90 7.54 21.48
C PRO A 348 -15.47 6.42 20.61
N ALA A 349 -16.79 6.35 20.47
CA ALA A 349 -17.45 5.33 19.65
C ALA A 349 -17.14 5.54 18.17
N TRP A 350 -17.15 6.80 17.70
CA TRP A 350 -16.77 7.14 16.34
C TRP A 350 -15.30 6.79 16.04
N LEU A 351 -14.38 7.10 16.96
CA LEU A 351 -12.96 6.77 16.81
C LEU A 351 -12.74 5.26 16.62
N ARG A 352 -13.36 4.45 17.48
CA ARG A 352 -13.28 2.99 17.40
C ARG A 352 -13.92 2.43 16.14
N ALA A 353 -15.12 2.91 15.77
CA ALA A 353 -15.81 2.46 14.56
C ALA A 353 -15.03 2.81 13.29
N ARG A 354 -14.43 4.01 13.24
CA ARG A 354 -13.59 4.45 12.12
C ARG A 354 -12.36 3.55 11.97
N TYR A 355 -11.65 3.29 13.07
CA TYR A 355 -10.49 2.39 13.07
C TYR A 355 -10.90 0.98 12.60
N ASP A 356 -11.98 0.44 13.16
CA ASP A 356 -12.51 -0.89 12.86
C ASP A 356 -12.84 -1.07 11.38
N THR A 357 -13.72 -0.20 10.86
CA THR A 357 -14.17 -0.28 9.47
C THR A 357 -12.99 -0.09 8.52
N ARG A 358 -12.15 0.93 8.76
CA ARG A 358 -11.02 1.26 7.87
C ARG A 358 -10.09 0.07 7.66
N HIS A 359 -9.57 -0.52 8.74
CA HIS A 359 -8.56 -1.55 8.60
C HIS A 359 -9.14 -2.93 8.25
N ARG A 360 -10.37 -3.23 8.66
CA ARG A 360 -11.03 -4.47 8.21
C ARG A 360 -11.34 -4.44 6.72
N THR A 361 -11.82 -3.32 6.18
CA THR A 361 -12.02 -3.17 4.73
C THR A 361 -10.69 -3.32 3.97
N ALA A 362 -9.61 -2.72 4.46
CA ALA A 362 -8.28 -2.87 3.85
C ALA A 362 -7.80 -4.33 3.79
N ILE A 363 -7.96 -5.07 4.90
CA ILE A 363 -7.58 -6.48 4.97
C ILE A 363 -8.48 -7.34 4.08
N ASP A 364 -9.80 -7.12 4.10
CA ASP A 364 -10.76 -7.85 3.27
C ASP A 364 -10.48 -7.67 1.77
N GLN A 365 -10.21 -6.44 1.33
CA GLN A 365 -9.85 -6.17 -0.07
C GLN A 365 -8.58 -6.93 -0.47
N HIS A 366 -7.57 -7.00 0.42
CA HIS A 366 -6.33 -7.76 0.15
C HIS A 366 -6.58 -9.27 0.11
N ILE A 367 -7.46 -9.79 0.97
CA ILE A 367 -7.93 -11.19 0.93
C ILE A 367 -8.58 -11.51 -0.42
N ARG A 368 -9.52 -10.68 -0.85
CA ARG A 368 -10.27 -10.89 -2.10
C ARG A 368 -9.35 -10.82 -3.33
N PHE A 369 -8.41 -9.89 -3.31
CA PHE A 369 -7.36 -9.84 -4.32
C PHE A 369 -6.54 -11.12 -4.35
N ALA A 370 -6.07 -11.60 -3.20
CA ALA A 370 -5.29 -12.83 -3.14
C ALA A 370 -6.11 -14.02 -3.66
N GLN A 371 -7.39 -14.16 -3.27
CA GLN A 371 -8.27 -15.23 -3.78
C GLN A 371 -8.33 -15.22 -5.30
N TYR A 372 -8.52 -14.04 -5.88
CA TYR A 372 -8.58 -13.91 -7.33
C TYR A 372 -7.22 -14.17 -8.00
N TRP A 373 -6.13 -13.67 -7.41
CA TRP A 373 -4.76 -13.88 -7.89
C TRP A 373 -4.47 -15.38 -8.09
N TYR A 374 -4.88 -16.22 -7.13
CA TYR A 374 -4.75 -17.67 -7.25
C TYR A 374 -5.76 -18.30 -8.23
N ALA A 375 -6.96 -17.73 -8.38
CA ALA A 375 -7.97 -18.25 -9.30
C ALA A 375 -7.68 -17.95 -10.78
N SER A 376 -6.91 -16.90 -11.09
CA SER A 376 -6.88 -16.30 -12.44
C SER A 376 -6.19 -17.14 -13.54
N ASN A 377 -5.81 -18.39 -13.29
CA ASN A 377 -5.30 -19.39 -14.26
C ASN A 377 -4.30 -18.90 -15.34
N GLY A 378 -3.58 -17.80 -15.08
CA GLY A 378 -2.65 -17.17 -16.02
C GLY A 378 -3.23 -16.12 -16.97
N CYS A 379 -4.50 -15.73 -16.85
CA CYS A 379 -5.09 -14.64 -17.64
C CYS A 379 -4.84 -13.29 -16.96
N PHE A 380 -3.71 -12.64 -17.24
CA PHE A 380 -3.35 -11.35 -16.63
C PHE A 380 -4.38 -10.25 -16.91
N THR A 381 -5.02 -10.25 -18.09
CA THR A 381 -6.09 -9.29 -18.43
C THR A 381 -7.31 -9.43 -17.52
N GLU A 382 -7.70 -10.65 -17.18
CA GLU A 382 -8.79 -10.91 -16.24
C GLU A 382 -8.42 -10.47 -14.83
N LEU A 383 -7.16 -10.69 -14.42
CA LEU A 383 -6.61 -10.19 -13.16
C LEU A 383 -6.64 -8.67 -13.05
N GLN A 384 -6.22 -7.96 -14.09
CA GLN A 384 -6.33 -6.51 -14.11
C GLN A 384 -7.80 -6.05 -14.03
N GLU A 385 -8.71 -6.73 -14.73
CA GLU A 385 -10.14 -6.42 -14.67
C GLU A 385 -10.71 -6.67 -13.27
N HIS A 386 -10.24 -7.71 -12.58
CA HIS A 386 -10.62 -7.92 -11.19
C HIS A 386 -10.06 -6.85 -10.25
N CYS A 387 -8.81 -6.44 -10.45
CA CYS A 387 -8.25 -5.31 -9.71
C CYS A 387 -9.12 -4.07 -9.89
N ARG A 388 -9.65 -3.84 -11.10
CA ARG A 388 -10.61 -2.76 -11.37
C ARG A 388 -11.84 -2.84 -10.47
N ASN A 389 -12.39 -4.04 -10.29
CA ASN A 389 -13.56 -4.25 -9.43
C ASN A 389 -13.25 -3.97 -7.95
N ILE A 390 -12.10 -4.44 -7.45
CA ILE A 390 -11.64 -4.13 -6.08
C ILE A 390 -11.45 -2.62 -5.90
N ALA A 391 -10.77 -1.97 -6.84
CA ALA A 391 -10.62 -0.52 -6.85
C ALA A 391 -11.98 0.20 -6.82
N LYS A 392 -12.93 -0.27 -7.64
CA LYS A 392 -14.29 0.31 -7.74
C LYS A 392 -15.06 0.21 -6.42
N GLU A 393 -14.87 -0.85 -5.66
CA GLU A 393 -15.43 -1.00 -4.31
C GLU A 393 -14.74 -0.09 -3.31
N GLY A 394 -13.41 0.06 -3.42
CA GLY A 394 -12.63 1.10 -2.74
C GLY A 394 -12.94 2.54 -3.19
N GLY A 395 -13.89 2.71 -4.10
CA GLY A 395 -14.35 4.01 -4.60
C GLY A 395 -13.68 4.50 -5.88
N LEU A 396 -12.60 3.85 -6.31
CA LEU A 396 -11.73 4.26 -7.41
C LEU A 396 -12.21 3.64 -8.73
N ASN A 397 -12.60 4.42 -9.74
CA ASN A 397 -12.91 3.86 -11.07
C ASN A 397 -11.75 4.09 -12.05
N LEU A 398 -10.85 3.12 -11.99
CA LEU A 398 -9.59 3.04 -12.71
C LEU A 398 -9.74 2.17 -13.96
N SER A 399 -8.82 2.25 -14.91
CA SER A 399 -8.62 1.19 -15.90
C SER A 399 -8.06 -0.09 -15.23
N PRO A 400 -8.10 -1.26 -15.88
CA PRO A 400 -7.57 -2.51 -15.33
C PRO A 400 -6.11 -2.39 -14.92
N MET A 401 -5.32 -1.76 -15.79
CA MET A 401 -3.90 -1.57 -15.57
C MET A 401 -3.67 -0.63 -14.38
N GLU A 402 -4.42 0.48 -14.32
CA GLU A 402 -4.39 1.42 -13.19
C GLU A 402 -4.68 0.74 -11.87
N ALA A 403 -5.75 -0.05 -11.83
CA ALA A 403 -6.13 -0.77 -10.63
C ALA A 403 -5.12 -1.86 -10.24
N TRP A 404 -4.52 -2.55 -11.21
CA TRP A 404 -3.43 -3.49 -10.96
C TRP A 404 -2.23 -2.81 -10.30
N SER A 405 -1.73 -1.71 -10.89
CA SER A 405 -0.60 -0.98 -10.33
C SER A 405 -0.91 -0.38 -8.96
N TRP A 406 -2.13 0.12 -8.76
CA TRP A 406 -2.62 0.58 -7.46
C TRP A 406 -2.44 -0.49 -6.39
N LEU A 407 -2.95 -1.70 -6.65
CA LEU A 407 -2.89 -2.81 -5.71
C LEU A 407 -1.48 -3.33 -5.49
N ALA A 408 -0.70 -3.46 -6.55
CA ALA A 408 0.70 -3.90 -6.54
C ALA A 408 1.60 -3.08 -5.61
N GLN A 409 1.20 -1.84 -5.31
CA GLN A 409 1.96 -0.88 -4.51
C GLN A 409 1.34 -0.65 -3.13
N GLY A 410 0.40 -1.51 -2.72
CA GLY A 410 -0.26 -1.45 -1.42
C GLY A 410 -1.52 -0.59 -1.40
N GLY A 411 -2.24 -0.49 -2.52
CA GLY A 411 -3.49 0.27 -2.64
C GLY A 411 -4.51 0.00 -1.54
N PHE A 412 -4.55 -1.23 -1.03
CA PHE A 412 -5.38 -1.63 0.12
C PHE A 412 -5.12 -0.83 1.41
N ALA A 413 -3.91 -0.31 1.60
CA ALA A 413 -3.47 0.28 2.86
C ALA A 413 -3.43 1.82 2.83
N HIS A 414 -3.60 2.47 1.66
CA HIS A 414 -3.34 3.91 1.56
C HIS A 414 -4.47 4.79 2.12
N GLU A 415 -4.23 6.06 2.42
CA GLU A 415 -3.79 6.56 3.72
C GLU A 415 -3.93 8.07 3.90
N GLN A 416 -4.40 8.84 2.91
CA GLN A 416 -4.72 10.24 3.16
C GLN A 416 -5.97 10.68 2.41
N PRO A 417 -7.08 10.96 3.12
CA PRO A 417 -8.18 11.74 2.57
C PRO A 417 -7.61 12.96 1.80
N GLY A 418 -8.10 13.20 0.59
CA GLY A 418 -7.77 14.38 -0.21
C GLY A 418 -6.53 14.33 -1.10
N HIS A 419 -5.74 13.25 -1.08
CA HIS A 419 -4.68 13.06 -2.06
C HIS A 419 -5.14 12.14 -3.19
N ALA A 420 -4.94 12.58 -4.43
CA ALA A 420 -5.12 11.77 -5.62
C ALA A 420 -3.97 10.78 -5.75
N VAL A 421 -4.08 9.66 -5.06
CA VAL A 421 -3.01 8.68 -4.94
C VAL A 421 -3.49 7.36 -5.48
N LEU A 422 -2.69 6.79 -6.36
CA LEU A 422 -2.82 5.42 -6.80
C LEU A 422 -1.72 4.59 -6.10
N GLY A 423 -2.02 4.06 -4.91
CA GLY A 423 -1.11 3.20 -4.16
C GLY A 423 -0.34 4.04 -3.15
N SER A 424 0.98 3.87 -3.08
CA SER A 424 1.85 4.81 -2.35
C SER A 424 2.21 6.08 -3.16
N PHE A 425 1.66 6.22 -4.38
CA PHE A 425 2.10 7.19 -5.40
C PHE A 425 1.03 8.14 -5.84
N GLU A 426 1.40 9.40 -6.11
CA GLU A 426 0.50 10.32 -6.79
C GLU A 426 -0.03 9.72 -8.09
N PHE A 427 -1.30 9.91 -8.36
CA PHE A 427 -2.04 9.35 -9.49
C PHE A 427 -1.34 9.58 -10.85
N ASN A 428 -0.65 10.71 -11.04
CA ASN A 428 0.17 10.95 -12.25
C ASN A 428 1.52 10.20 -12.26
N ALA A 429 2.16 10.02 -11.10
CA ALA A 429 3.35 9.16 -10.99
C ALA A 429 2.98 7.71 -11.28
N ALA A 430 1.80 7.29 -10.80
CA ALA A 430 1.24 6.01 -11.16
C ALA A 430 0.90 5.92 -12.65
N LYS A 431 0.29 6.94 -13.28
CA LYS A 431 0.10 6.97 -14.75
C LYS A 431 1.42 6.83 -15.53
N ARG A 432 2.54 7.40 -15.04
CA ARG A 432 3.87 7.18 -15.64
C ARG A 432 4.32 5.73 -15.49
N ILE A 433 4.14 5.14 -14.31
CA ILE A 433 4.43 3.72 -14.06
C ILE A 433 3.55 2.83 -14.97
N LEU A 434 2.29 3.21 -15.16
CA LEU A 434 1.30 2.50 -15.98
C LEU A 434 1.62 2.55 -17.48
N ALA A 435 2.23 3.65 -17.94
CA ALA A 435 2.70 3.77 -19.31
C ALA A 435 3.76 2.70 -19.66
N ASN A 436 4.53 2.24 -18.66
CA ASN A 436 5.53 1.18 -18.86
C ASN A 436 4.89 -0.21 -19.10
N PHE A 437 3.60 -0.38 -18.83
CA PHE A 437 2.86 -1.62 -19.11
C PHE A 437 2.09 -1.61 -20.42
N ASP A 438 1.99 -0.47 -21.08
CA ASP A 438 1.29 -0.35 -22.34
C ASP A 438 2.21 -0.74 -23.50
N LYS A 439 2.32 -2.05 -23.74
CA LYS A 439 3.08 -2.63 -24.85
C LYS A 439 2.60 -2.16 -26.23
N GLU A 440 1.41 -1.54 -26.34
CA GLU A 440 0.81 -1.08 -27.60
C GLU A 440 0.90 0.44 -27.80
N GLY A 441 1.46 1.20 -26.85
CA GLY A 441 1.67 2.65 -27.00
C GLY A 441 0.38 3.47 -27.17
N ARG A 442 -0.76 2.96 -26.70
CA ARG A 442 -2.07 3.62 -26.77
C ARG A 442 -2.20 4.79 -25.78
N GLY A 443 -1.35 4.82 -24.75
CA GLY A 443 -1.43 5.76 -23.64
C GLY A 443 -2.69 5.53 -22.80
N VAL A 444 -2.63 5.89 -21.52
CA VAL A 444 -3.84 5.97 -20.68
C VAL A 444 -4.65 7.19 -21.14
N PRO A 445 -5.92 7.06 -21.58
CA PRO A 445 -6.73 8.21 -21.93
C PRO A 445 -6.94 9.09 -20.69
N ALA A 446 -6.28 10.25 -20.64
CA ALA A 446 -6.50 11.20 -19.55
C ALA A 446 -7.86 11.89 -19.75
N ALA A 447 -8.69 11.91 -18.71
CA ALA A 447 -9.99 12.56 -18.76
C ALA A 447 -9.84 14.05 -19.13
N ILE A 448 -8.79 14.72 -18.65
CA ILE A 448 -8.43 16.11 -18.94
C ILE A 448 -7.99 16.31 -20.39
N GLU A 449 -7.33 15.33 -21.00
CA GLU A 449 -6.90 15.45 -22.41
C GLU A 449 -8.06 15.31 -23.38
N ASN A 450 -9.05 14.49 -23.00
CA ASN A 450 -10.19 14.14 -23.85
C ASN A 450 -11.47 14.94 -23.55
N ASN A 451 -11.51 15.72 -22.47
CA ASN A 451 -12.66 16.50 -22.02
C ASN A 451 -12.25 17.94 -21.66
N ASN A 452 -13.20 18.88 -21.69
CA ASN A 452 -12.95 20.27 -21.30
C ASN A 452 -14.06 20.87 -20.43
N VAL A 453 -15.11 20.10 -20.14
CA VAL A 453 -16.16 20.45 -19.20
C VAL A 453 -16.19 19.41 -18.09
N PHE A 454 -16.14 19.88 -16.83
CA PHE A 454 -16.09 19.06 -15.63
C PHE A 454 -17.12 19.57 -14.63
N GLU A 455 -17.95 18.69 -14.07
CA GLU A 455 -18.99 19.09 -13.11
C GLU A 455 -18.96 18.21 -11.87
N LEU A 456 -19.06 18.79 -10.68
CA LEU A 456 -19.20 18.02 -9.44
C LEU A 456 -20.50 17.20 -9.49
N ASN A 457 -20.37 15.90 -9.21
CA ASN A 457 -21.46 14.97 -9.06
C ASN A 457 -21.55 14.53 -7.60
N LEU A 458 -22.43 15.21 -6.86
CA LEU A 458 -22.75 14.90 -5.47
C LEU A 458 -24.13 14.27 -5.33
N ASP A 459 -24.74 13.83 -6.44
CA ASP A 459 -26.05 13.18 -6.43
C ASP A 459 -26.00 11.94 -5.54
N GLU A 460 -27.07 11.73 -4.77
CA GLU A 460 -27.20 10.64 -3.80
C GLU A 460 -26.11 10.61 -2.71
N SER A 461 -25.32 11.67 -2.58
CA SER A 461 -24.35 11.82 -1.51
C SER A 461 -24.93 12.61 -0.32
N ARG A 462 -24.37 12.38 0.86
CA ARG A 462 -24.67 13.14 2.08
C ARG A 462 -23.40 13.71 2.69
N PRO A 463 -23.42 14.89 3.33
CA PRO A 463 -22.27 15.39 4.09
C PRO A 463 -21.80 14.37 5.14
N GLU A 464 -20.49 14.25 5.30
CA GLU A 464 -19.86 13.39 6.30
C GLU A 464 -18.58 14.02 6.84
N SER A 465 -18.33 13.85 8.14
CA SER A 465 -17.03 14.18 8.75
C SER A 465 -16.04 13.03 8.54
N VAL A 466 -14.95 13.33 7.84
CA VAL A 466 -13.89 12.36 7.52
C VAL A 466 -12.70 12.56 8.44
N GLY A 467 -12.25 11.49 9.09
CA GLY A 467 -11.04 11.53 9.93
C GLY A 467 -9.76 11.59 9.10
N PHE A 468 -8.90 12.57 9.37
CA PHE A 468 -7.61 12.75 8.73
C PHE A 468 -6.47 12.75 9.75
N LEU A 469 -5.47 11.89 9.54
CA LEU A 469 -4.32 11.77 10.42
C LEU A 469 -3.28 12.86 10.08
N ASP A 470 -3.16 13.88 10.93
CA ASP A 470 -2.15 14.94 10.82
C ASP A 470 -1.39 15.12 12.14
N ARG A 471 -0.09 14.79 12.14
CA ARG A 471 0.86 15.13 13.22
C ARG A 471 0.32 14.83 14.64
N GLY A 472 -0.07 13.59 14.86
CA GLY A 472 -0.60 13.09 16.14
C GLY A 472 -2.04 13.50 16.43
N ARG A 473 -2.76 14.07 15.45
CA ARG A 473 -4.17 14.46 15.56
C ARG A 473 -5.04 13.72 14.54
N ILE A 474 -6.28 13.45 14.91
CA ILE A 474 -7.33 13.10 13.96
C ILE A 474 -8.18 14.34 13.74
N ARG A 475 -8.03 14.98 12.59
CA ARG A 475 -8.85 16.13 12.20
C ARG A 475 -10.12 15.65 11.55
N LEU A 476 -11.24 16.28 11.91
CA LEU A 476 -12.49 16.11 11.17
C LEU A 476 -12.47 17.08 9.99
N LEU A 477 -12.57 16.51 8.80
CA LEU A 477 -12.67 17.26 7.55
C LEU A 477 -14.07 17.13 6.99
N ASP A 478 -14.48 18.15 6.24
CA ASP A 478 -15.70 18.07 5.44
C ASP A 478 -15.51 17.06 4.31
N GLY A 479 -16.58 16.30 4.07
CA GLY A 479 -16.61 15.29 3.04
C GLY A 479 -18.03 14.92 2.65
N PHE A 480 -18.13 14.03 1.68
CA PHE A 480 -19.38 13.52 1.16
C PHE A 480 -19.34 11.99 1.11
N ARG A 481 -20.40 11.36 1.60
CA ARG A 481 -20.58 9.91 1.52
C ARG A 481 -21.61 9.55 0.46
N ARG A 482 -21.28 8.61 -0.40
CA ARG A 482 -22.20 7.99 -1.36
C ARG A 482 -22.08 6.47 -1.27
N GLY A 483 -23.07 5.84 -0.63
CA GLY A 483 -22.97 4.44 -0.21
C GLY A 483 -21.78 4.22 0.73
N GLU A 484 -20.89 3.31 0.36
CA GLU A 484 -19.66 3.02 1.11
C GLU A 484 -18.51 4.00 0.79
N ARG A 485 -18.63 4.78 -0.29
CA ARG A 485 -17.58 5.70 -0.76
C ARG A 485 -17.59 7.02 0.00
N VAL A 486 -16.41 7.56 0.24
CA VAL A 486 -16.21 8.84 0.94
C VAL A 486 -15.29 9.74 0.12
N LEU A 487 -15.79 10.91 -0.27
CA LEU A 487 -14.99 12.01 -0.79
C LEU A 487 -14.58 12.90 0.37
N ALA A 488 -13.29 13.01 0.66
CA ALA A 488 -12.78 14.01 1.58
C ALA A 488 -12.33 15.27 0.83
N VAL A 489 -12.77 16.42 1.32
CA VAL A 489 -12.47 17.74 0.74
C VAL A 489 -11.26 18.32 1.46
N VAL A 490 -10.06 17.82 1.14
CA VAL A 490 -8.79 18.32 1.68
C VAL A 490 -7.69 18.24 0.63
N GLY A 491 -6.65 19.05 0.77
CA GLY A 491 -5.47 18.99 -0.09
C GLY A 491 -5.81 19.19 -1.57
N PRO A 492 -5.24 18.40 -2.49
CA PRO A 492 -5.60 18.43 -3.91
C PRO A 492 -7.11 18.35 -4.19
N ASN A 493 -7.87 17.51 -3.48
CA ASN A 493 -9.32 17.40 -3.69
C ASN A 493 -10.06 18.69 -3.27
N GLU A 494 -9.58 19.40 -2.24
CA GLU A 494 -10.13 20.69 -1.84
C GLU A 494 -9.95 21.74 -2.94
N LEU A 495 -8.76 21.80 -3.56
CA LEU A 495 -8.48 22.73 -4.65
C LEU A 495 -9.40 22.47 -5.86
N VAL A 496 -9.60 21.20 -6.20
CA VAL A 496 -10.49 20.79 -7.29
C VAL A 496 -11.95 21.09 -6.95
N TYR A 497 -12.40 20.71 -5.76
CA TYR A 497 -13.75 21.00 -5.27
C TYR A 497 -14.04 22.50 -5.28
N PHE A 498 -13.12 23.32 -4.77
CA PHE A 498 -13.21 24.78 -4.77
C PHE A 498 -13.37 25.37 -6.18
N ALA A 499 -12.61 24.85 -7.15
CA ALA A 499 -12.65 25.33 -8.53
C ALA A 499 -13.93 24.89 -9.25
N LEU A 500 -14.33 23.63 -9.08
CA LEU A 500 -15.53 23.07 -9.70
C LEU A 500 -16.83 23.64 -9.11
N SER A 501 -16.81 24.12 -7.87
CA SER A 501 -17.96 24.84 -7.29
C SER A 501 -18.20 26.21 -7.92
N ARG A 502 -17.31 26.69 -8.82
CA ARG A 502 -17.35 28.01 -9.45
C ARG A 502 -17.43 27.95 -10.97
N SER A 503 -16.73 27.00 -11.58
CA SER A 503 -16.72 26.83 -13.02
C SER A 503 -16.67 25.37 -13.43
N LYS A 504 -17.24 25.11 -14.59
CA LYS A 504 -17.21 23.80 -15.24
C LYS A 504 -16.16 23.73 -16.36
N ASP A 505 -15.64 24.87 -16.80
CA ASP A 505 -14.69 24.97 -17.90
C ASP A 505 -13.25 24.75 -17.41
N ILE A 506 -12.52 23.83 -18.06
CA ILE A 506 -11.17 23.40 -17.61
C ILE A 506 -10.16 24.55 -17.52
N VAL A 507 -10.22 25.52 -18.43
CA VAL A 507 -9.31 26.68 -18.41
C VAL A 507 -9.57 27.52 -17.17
N THR A 508 -10.84 27.77 -16.90
CA THR A 508 -11.28 28.54 -15.72
C THR A 508 -11.02 27.77 -14.41
N ILE A 509 -11.18 26.45 -14.41
CA ILE A 509 -10.85 25.58 -13.25
C ILE A 509 -9.37 25.71 -12.90
N VAL A 510 -8.48 25.56 -13.89
CA VAL A 510 -7.02 25.72 -13.70
C VAL A 510 -6.69 27.12 -13.19
N GLN A 511 -7.36 28.16 -13.73
CA GLN A 511 -7.18 29.53 -13.28
C GLN A 511 -7.56 29.70 -11.81
N HIS A 512 -8.73 29.21 -11.38
CA HIS A 512 -9.15 29.29 -9.98
C HIS A 512 -8.21 28.53 -9.03
N ILE A 513 -7.68 27.38 -9.44
CA ILE A 513 -6.67 26.66 -8.65
C ILE A 513 -5.40 27.50 -8.52
N ARG A 514 -4.91 28.09 -9.62
CA ARG A 514 -3.73 28.97 -9.60
C ARG A 514 -3.94 30.20 -8.71
N GLU A 515 -5.07 30.87 -8.83
CA GLU A 515 -5.45 32.02 -7.98
C GLU A 515 -5.46 31.63 -6.49
N ARG A 516 -6.01 30.45 -6.17
CA ARG A 516 -6.03 29.94 -4.79
C ARG A 516 -4.61 29.62 -4.29
N LEU A 517 -3.75 29.04 -5.13
CA LEU A 517 -2.37 28.72 -4.78
C LEU A 517 -1.51 29.97 -4.58
N GLN A 518 -1.75 31.03 -5.34
CA GLN A 518 -1.08 32.33 -5.18
C GLN A 518 -1.38 33.01 -3.84
N GLN A 519 -2.50 32.67 -3.19
CA GLN A 519 -2.85 33.16 -1.85
C GLN A 519 -2.10 32.41 -0.74
N THR A 520 -1.37 31.34 -1.07
CA THR A 520 -0.60 30.55 -0.09
C THR A 520 0.81 31.09 0.09
N LYS A 521 1.52 30.61 1.12
CA LYS A 521 2.95 30.91 1.34
C LYS A 521 3.90 30.02 0.53
N LEU A 522 3.40 29.23 -0.41
CA LEU A 522 4.21 28.32 -1.21
C LEU A 522 5.07 29.09 -2.21
N SER A 523 6.30 28.65 -2.44
CA SER A 523 7.13 29.14 -3.54
C SER A 523 6.53 28.76 -4.90
N TYR A 524 6.90 29.47 -5.96
CA TYR A 524 6.40 29.19 -7.32
C TYR A 524 6.58 27.71 -7.75
N PRO A 525 7.74 27.06 -7.55
CA PRO A 525 7.89 25.63 -7.85
C PRO A 525 6.94 24.73 -7.03
N GLN A 526 6.69 25.06 -5.76
CA GLN A 526 5.74 24.33 -4.92
C GLN A 526 4.29 24.56 -5.36
N GLN A 527 3.97 25.75 -5.87
CA GLN A 527 2.66 26.04 -6.46
C GLN A 527 2.44 25.23 -7.75
N GLU A 528 3.43 25.17 -8.64
CA GLU A 528 3.32 24.33 -9.86
C GLU A 528 3.17 22.85 -9.49
N LEU A 529 3.93 22.37 -8.50
CA LEU A 529 3.74 21.01 -7.98
C LEU A 529 2.31 20.83 -7.45
N ALA A 530 1.81 21.71 -6.59
CA ALA A 530 0.45 21.62 -6.04
C ALA A 530 -0.64 21.67 -7.12
N LEU A 531 -0.46 22.47 -8.17
CA LEU A 531 -1.34 22.48 -9.33
C LEU A 531 -1.33 21.11 -10.03
N HIS A 532 -0.15 20.54 -10.25
CA HIS A 532 -0.04 19.20 -10.83
C HIS A 532 -0.78 18.15 -9.98
N LYS A 533 -0.67 18.22 -8.65
CA LYS A 533 -1.44 17.36 -7.73
C LYS A 533 -2.95 17.57 -7.87
N ALA A 534 -3.40 18.82 -8.00
CA ALA A 534 -4.80 19.14 -8.18
C ALA A 534 -5.33 18.64 -9.53
N MET A 535 -4.53 18.70 -10.60
CA MET A 535 -4.93 18.10 -11.88
C MET A 535 -5.02 16.57 -11.79
N ALA A 536 -4.09 15.93 -11.08
CA ALA A 536 -4.17 14.50 -10.78
C ALA A 536 -5.42 14.15 -9.96
N ALA A 537 -5.81 15.02 -9.02
CA ALA A 537 -7.05 14.89 -8.27
C ALA A 537 -8.30 15.02 -9.12
N LEU A 538 -8.33 15.96 -10.06
CA LEU A 538 -9.46 16.08 -10.98
C LEU A 538 -9.65 14.79 -11.79
N GLU A 539 -8.56 14.19 -12.28
CA GLU A 539 -8.63 12.89 -12.94
C GLU A 539 -9.16 11.79 -12.02
N SER A 540 -8.64 11.70 -10.79
CA SER A 540 -9.10 10.72 -9.79
C SER A 540 -10.58 10.90 -9.48
N LEU A 541 -11.05 12.13 -9.31
CA LEU A 541 -12.46 12.41 -9.00
C LEU A 541 -13.39 12.10 -10.18
N VAL A 542 -12.93 12.28 -11.43
CA VAL A 542 -13.66 11.83 -12.62
C VAL A 542 -13.73 10.31 -12.66
N ALA A 543 -12.60 9.65 -12.43
CA ALA A 543 -12.52 8.21 -12.27
C ALA A 543 -13.53 7.76 -11.20
N GLU A 544 -13.46 8.25 -9.97
CA GLU A 544 -14.35 7.90 -8.85
C GLU A 544 -15.85 8.26 -9.05
N GLY A 545 -16.17 9.03 -10.10
CA GLY A 545 -17.52 9.47 -10.43
C GLY A 545 -18.02 10.60 -9.52
N TRP A 546 -17.13 11.26 -8.77
CA TRP A 546 -17.41 12.50 -8.03
C TRP A 546 -17.42 13.71 -8.95
N VAL A 547 -16.90 13.56 -10.17
CA VAL A 547 -16.92 14.58 -11.22
C VAL A 547 -17.37 13.94 -12.53
N THR A 548 -18.32 14.54 -13.24
CA THR A 548 -18.62 14.16 -14.62
C THR A 548 -17.72 14.93 -15.57
N ALA A 549 -17.28 14.29 -16.65
CA ALA A 549 -16.44 14.92 -17.67
C ALA A 549 -17.12 14.82 -19.04
N SER A 550 -17.09 15.91 -19.81
CA SER A 550 -17.64 15.95 -21.17
C SER A 550 -16.87 16.87 -22.10
N MET A 551 -17.10 16.72 -23.40
CA MET A 551 -16.46 17.50 -24.45
C MET A 551 -17.44 18.54 -25.03
N ASP A 552 -17.14 19.81 -24.84
CA ASP A 552 -17.75 20.93 -25.54
C ASP A 552 -16.81 21.43 -26.65
N ARG A 553 -17.20 21.22 -27.91
CA ARG A 553 -16.39 21.60 -29.08
C ARG A 553 -16.17 23.10 -29.24
N THR A 554 -16.93 23.93 -28.51
CA THR A 554 -16.82 25.40 -28.57
C THR A 554 -15.78 25.96 -27.59
N LYS A 555 -15.37 25.16 -26.60
CA LYS A 555 -14.46 25.57 -25.52
C LYS A 555 -13.01 25.14 -25.76
N ALA A 556 -12.09 25.87 -25.15
CA ALA A 556 -10.65 25.57 -25.19
C ALA A 556 -10.35 24.21 -24.54
N ARG A 557 -9.16 23.66 -24.82
CA ARG A 557 -8.67 22.41 -24.21
C ARG A 557 -7.28 22.62 -23.61
N VAL A 558 -6.95 21.79 -22.63
CA VAL A 558 -5.59 21.68 -22.10
C VAL A 558 -4.84 20.64 -22.94
N VAL A 559 -3.67 21.00 -23.47
CA VAL A 559 -2.77 20.04 -24.14
C VAL A 559 -1.52 19.89 -23.30
N ASN A 560 -1.31 18.70 -22.74
CA ASN A 560 -0.13 18.40 -21.95
C ASN A 560 1.02 17.99 -22.90
N LYS A 561 1.84 18.94 -23.33
CA LYS A 561 3.18 18.61 -23.85
C LYS A 561 4.11 18.64 -22.65
N GLY A 562 4.81 17.54 -22.40
CA GLY A 562 5.66 17.34 -21.22
C GLY A 562 6.37 18.62 -20.77
N VAL A 563 6.25 18.90 -19.48
CA VAL A 563 6.86 20.03 -18.77
C VAL A 563 6.40 21.42 -19.26
N SER A 564 5.09 21.64 -19.34
CA SER A 564 4.38 22.93 -19.13
C SER A 564 3.02 22.87 -19.85
N ALA A 565 1.93 22.79 -19.10
CA ALA A 565 0.58 22.83 -19.67
C ALA A 565 0.37 24.18 -20.39
N THR A 566 0.15 24.15 -21.70
CA THR A 566 -0.16 25.34 -22.50
C THR A 566 -1.62 25.26 -22.94
N ILE A 567 -2.41 26.30 -22.64
CA ILE A 567 -3.81 26.40 -23.05
C ILE A 567 -3.85 26.85 -24.52
N ARG A 568 -4.54 26.11 -25.40
CA ARG A 568 -4.80 26.55 -26.78
C ARG A 568 -6.20 27.15 -26.90
N SER A 569 -6.31 28.26 -27.62
CA SER A 569 -7.59 28.93 -27.86
C SER A 569 -8.52 28.06 -28.73
N SER A 570 -9.83 28.29 -28.62
CA SER A 570 -10.87 27.53 -29.34
C SER A 570 -10.70 27.56 -30.86
N GLN A 571 -10.12 28.64 -31.42
CA GLN A 571 -9.86 28.77 -32.86
C GLN A 571 -8.74 27.84 -33.35
N GLU A 572 -7.68 27.65 -32.57
CA GLU A 572 -6.56 26.77 -32.91
C GLU A 572 -6.92 25.28 -32.77
N GLY A 573 -7.73 24.95 -31.76
CA GLY A 573 -8.26 23.59 -31.54
C GLY A 573 -9.18 23.14 -32.68
N ALA A 574 -10.08 24.02 -33.12
CA ALA A 574 -10.97 23.77 -34.26
C ALA A 574 -10.18 23.54 -35.56
N ALA A 575 -9.12 24.32 -35.81
CA ALA A 575 -8.26 24.17 -36.99
C ALA A 575 -7.46 22.84 -36.98
N ALA A 576 -6.99 22.40 -35.81
CA ALA A 576 -6.26 21.14 -35.66
C ALA A 576 -7.17 19.90 -35.85
N LEU A 577 -8.40 19.95 -35.34
CA LEU A 577 -9.42 18.91 -35.56
C LEU A 577 -9.81 18.82 -37.05
N LYS A 578 -10.02 19.97 -37.71
CA LYS A 578 -10.32 20.02 -39.15
C LYS A 578 -9.22 19.40 -40.00
N LYS A 579 -7.94 19.71 -39.69
CA LYS A 579 -6.78 19.08 -40.35
C LYS A 579 -6.69 17.57 -40.12
N ARG A 580 -7.11 17.09 -38.94
CA ARG A 580 -7.10 15.66 -38.60
C ARG A 580 -8.22 14.89 -39.33
N ASP A 581 -9.41 15.49 -39.43
CA ASP A 581 -10.54 14.94 -40.19
C ASP A 581 -10.30 14.98 -41.71
N GLU A 582 -9.64 16.01 -42.22
CA GLU A 582 -9.21 16.10 -43.63
C GLU A 582 -8.15 15.03 -43.95
N LYS A 583 -7.20 14.79 -43.04
CA LYS A 583 -6.19 13.74 -43.18
C LYS A 583 -6.82 12.33 -43.14
N ALA A 584 -7.76 12.08 -42.23
CA ALA A 584 -8.49 10.81 -42.15
C ALA A 584 -9.37 10.57 -43.39
N ARG A 585 -9.97 11.63 -43.97
CA ARG A 585 -10.67 11.54 -45.25
C ARG A 585 -9.73 11.26 -46.42
N ALA A 586 -8.56 11.89 -46.46
CA ALA A 586 -7.56 11.64 -47.50
C ALA A 586 -7.03 10.20 -47.45
N GLU A 587 -6.78 9.66 -46.25
CA GLU A 587 -6.32 8.29 -46.04
C GLU A 587 -7.40 7.25 -46.40
N ASN A 588 -8.69 7.53 -46.12
CA ASN A 588 -9.81 6.68 -46.55
C ASN A 588 -10.04 6.70 -48.07
N VAL A 589 -9.82 7.83 -48.74
CA VAL A 589 -9.90 7.91 -50.21
C VAL A 589 -8.72 7.17 -50.85
N MET A 590 -7.52 7.24 -50.27
CA MET A 590 -6.35 6.47 -50.72
C MET A 590 -6.56 4.96 -50.57
N SER A 591 -7.16 4.51 -49.45
CA SER A 591 -7.55 3.12 -49.20
C SER A 591 -8.58 2.60 -50.21
N ALA A 592 -9.61 3.39 -50.52
CA ALA A 592 -10.64 3.02 -51.50
C ALA A 592 -10.10 2.96 -52.95
N THR A 593 -9.06 3.74 -53.28
CA THR A 593 -8.43 3.76 -54.62
C THR A 593 -7.43 2.60 -54.81
N MET A 594 -6.84 2.09 -53.73
CA MET A 594 -6.02 0.86 -53.77
C MET A 594 -6.88 -0.42 -53.84
N ALA A 595 -8.07 -0.41 -53.24
CA ALA A 595 -9.00 -1.54 -53.33
C ALA A 595 -9.61 -1.70 -54.74
N SER A 596 -9.84 -0.62 -55.49
CA SER A 596 -10.39 -0.70 -56.87
C SER A 596 -9.37 -1.08 -57.93
N SER A 597 -8.07 -0.82 -57.69
CA SER A 597 -6.98 -1.21 -58.59
C SER A 597 -6.56 -2.69 -58.46
N SER A 598 -6.99 -3.36 -57.39
CA SER A 598 -6.69 -4.77 -57.13
C SER A 598 -7.67 -5.75 -57.80
N SER A 599 -8.84 -5.28 -58.23
CA SER A 599 -9.88 -6.09 -58.89
C SER A 599 -9.79 -6.14 -60.42
N SER A 600 -8.81 -5.47 -61.04
CA SER A 600 -8.63 -5.47 -62.51
C SER A 600 -7.52 -6.40 -63.01
N MET A 601 -6.95 -7.26 -62.14
CA MET A 601 -5.88 -8.20 -62.49
C MET A 601 -6.24 -9.68 -62.27
N MET A 602 -7.53 -10.00 -62.22
CA MET A 602 -8.05 -11.36 -62.35
C MET A 602 -9.29 -11.36 -63.25
N LEU A 603 -9.07 -11.35 -64.56
CA LEU A 603 -9.95 -11.90 -65.59
C LEU A 603 -9.11 -12.24 -66.82
#